data_AF-A0A5N7AHC2-F1
#
_entry.id   AF-A0A5N7AHC2-F1
#
_cell.length_a   1.000
_cell.length_b   1.000
_cell.length_c   1.000
_cell.angle_alpha   90.00
_cell.angle_beta   90.00
_cell.angle_gamma   90.00
#
_symmetry.space_group_name_H-M   'P 1'
#
loop_
_entity.id
_entity.type
_entity.pdbx_description
1 polymer ?
#
loop_
_entity_poly.entity_id
_entity_poly.type
_entity_poly.pdbx_seq_one_letter_code
_entity_poly.pdbx_strand_id
1 'polypeptide(L)'
;MDCRTIVRFYRRVAEGNVTRLIPYDGQPNYHDIIVPEACKMVRRELVVGCRYRSCCLYRLPIDVRFRIYAALFSHNGTALEIGRLEHTGIGNLQILRTSHLIYHEASIALYHSLSYRKLFLRAYGPYSADLLRRHPKPLPCCRSKEFEVNLEYPCRNEHLNWSRPLGSVVFLIGAENPRVALHRRWAFSEFITALKAAEPLRIFSLTVVVTENWNLPGFNEKDLVNALFSGAFKFLGRLNFRGFTEEERNRLCHLTHALRDPPLKIERIKTKIQGPGFSIWLCECLFFSFLQP
;
A
#
# COMPACT_ATOMS: atom_id res chain seq x y z
N MET A 1 23.75 -3.57 15.75
CA MET A 1 22.62 -4.51 15.88
C MET A 1 21.41 -3.90 15.20
N ASP A 2 20.70 -4.64 14.35
CA ASP A 2 19.58 -4.11 13.56
C ASP A 2 18.33 -4.01 14.47
N CYS A 3 18.11 -2.86 15.12
CA CYS A 3 17.07 -2.66 16.14
C CYS A 3 15.66 -2.55 15.53
N ARG A 4 15.04 -3.69 15.18
CA ARG A 4 13.72 -3.74 14.53
C ARG A 4 12.74 -4.66 15.27
N THR A 5 11.49 -4.21 15.40
CA THR A 5 10.35 -5.04 15.84
C THR A 5 9.45 -5.31 14.63
N ILE A 6 9.05 -6.56 14.40
CA ILE A 6 8.23 -6.95 13.26
C ILE A 6 6.93 -7.58 13.76
N VAL A 7 5.80 -7.04 13.33
CA VAL A 7 4.47 -7.60 13.54
C VAL A 7 4.00 -8.18 12.22
N ARG A 8 3.69 -9.46 12.17
CA ARG A 8 3.17 -10.17 10.99
C ARG A 8 1.68 -10.44 11.12
N PHE A 9 0.99 -10.30 10.01
CA PHE A 9 -0.43 -10.53 9.86
C PHE A 9 -0.66 -11.77 8.99
N TYR A 10 -1.65 -12.56 9.37
CA TYR A 10 -2.02 -13.83 8.75
C TYR A 10 -3.48 -13.78 8.30
N ARG A 11 -3.85 -14.57 7.29
CA ARG A 11 -5.25 -14.79 6.95
C ARG A 11 -5.77 -16.04 7.66
N ARG A 12 -7.01 -15.99 8.14
CA ARG A 12 -7.75 -17.18 8.57
C ARG A 12 -8.32 -17.88 7.36
N VAL A 13 -8.05 -19.18 7.24
CA VAL A 13 -8.64 -20.05 6.21
C VAL A 13 -9.38 -21.16 6.93
N ALA A 14 -10.62 -21.39 6.53
CA ALA A 14 -11.42 -22.52 6.99
C ALA A 14 -11.26 -23.67 5.99
N GLU A 15 -10.66 -24.78 6.43
CA GLU A 15 -10.56 -26.02 5.68
C GLU A 15 -11.38 -27.09 6.42
N GLY A 16 -12.61 -27.31 5.97
CA GLY A 16 -13.57 -28.14 6.70
C GLY A 16 -13.90 -27.54 8.08
N ASN A 17 -13.76 -28.33 9.15
CA ASN A 17 -14.01 -27.91 10.53
C ASN A 17 -12.78 -27.26 11.21
N VAL A 18 -11.65 -27.12 10.52
CA VAL A 18 -10.41 -26.59 11.10
C VAL A 18 -10.13 -25.19 10.57
N THR A 19 -9.91 -24.24 11.49
CA THR A 19 -9.43 -22.90 11.14
C THR A 19 -7.92 -22.83 11.26
N ARG A 20 -7.24 -22.44 10.18
CA ARG A 20 -5.78 -22.29 10.14
C ARG A 20 -5.38 -20.85 9.82
N LEU A 21 -4.26 -20.42 10.40
CA LEU A 21 -3.63 -19.13 10.09
C LEU A 21 -2.54 -19.36 9.04
N ILE A 22 -2.73 -18.82 7.84
CA ILE A 22 -1.79 -18.90 6.73
C ILE A 22 -1.22 -17.50 6.48
N PRO A 23 0.08 -17.34 6.18
CA PRO A 23 0.60 -16.05 5.72
C PRO A 23 -0.27 -15.53 4.57
N TYR A 24 -0.42 -14.21 4.47
CA TYR A 24 -0.95 -13.65 3.24
C TYR A 24 -0.01 -14.00 2.09
N ASP A 25 -0.60 -14.30 0.93
CA ASP A 25 0.16 -14.36 -0.32
C ASP A 25 0.85 -13.00 -0.51
N GLY A 26 2.07 -13.01 -1.07
CA GLY A 26 2.77 -11.77 -1.38
C GLY A 26 1.94 -10.87 -2.31
N GLN A 27 2.40 -9.64 -2.49
CA GLN A 27 1.77 -8.77 -3.48
C GLN A 27 1.78 -9.48 -4.86
N PRO A 28 0.62 -9.62 -5.54
CA PRO A 28 0.54 -10.26 -6.85
C PRO A 28 1.43 -9.53 -7.87
N ASN A 29 1.73 -10.12 -9.02
CA ASN A 29 2.51 -9.41 -10.03
C ASN A 29 1.73 -8.19 -10.56
N TYR A 30 2.45 -7.12 -10.89
CA TYR A 30 1.87 -5.89 -11.45
C TYR A 30 1.04 -6.17 -12.71
N HIS A 31 1.55 -6.98 -13.63
CA HIS A 31 0.87 -7.30 -14.88
C HIS A 31 -0.37 -8.18 -14.68
N ASP A 32 -0.33 -9.08 -13.70
CA ASP A 32 -1.46 -9.96 -13.35
C ASP A 32 -2.67 -9.18 -12.81
N ILE A 33 -2.46 -7.93 -12.37
CA ILE A 33 -3.52 -7.04 -11.91
C ILE A 33 -4.00 -6.10 -13.02
N ILE A 34 -3.10 -5.36 -13.67
CA ILE A 34 -3.51 -4.28 -14.57
C ILE A 34 -4.09 -4.79 -15.90
N VAL A 35 -3.60 -5.90 -16.44
CA VAL A 35 -4.04 -6.41 -17.75
C VAL A 35 -5.48 -6.92 -17.68
N PRO A 36 -5.86 -7.76 -16.70
CA PRO A 36 -7.26 -8.16 -16.54
C PRO A 36 -8.21 -6.98 -16.30
N GLU A 37 -7.81 -5.97 -15.53
CA GLU A 37 -8.62 -4.77 -15.34
C GLU A 37 -8.83 -4.01 -16.66
N ALA A 38 -7.77 -3.85 -17.46
CA ALA A 38 -7.88 -3.19 -18.75
C ALA A 38 -8.74 -3.95 -19.76
N CYS A 39 -8.68 -5.29 -19.75
CA CYS A 39 -9.53 -6.15 -20.59
C CYS A 39 -11.03 -5.94 -20.35
N LYS A 40 -11.45 -5.48 -19.16
CA LYS A 40 -12.87 -5.18 -18.87
C LYS A 40 -13.39 -3.94 -19.61
N MET A 41 -12.49 -3.04 -20.01
CA MET A 41 -12.84 -1.78 -20.66
C MET A 41 -12.91 -1.88 -22.18
N VAL A 42 -12.12 -2.76 -22.78
CA VAL A 42 -11.96 -2.83 -24.24
C VAL A 42 -12.72 -4.01 -24.86
N ARG A 43 -13.04 -3.88 -26.15
CA ARG A 43 -13.60 -4.99 -26.93
C ARG A 43 -12.53 -6.04 -27.22
N ARG A 44 -12.96 -7.28 -27.51
CA ARG A 44 -12.09 -8.44 -27.74
C ARG A 44 -11.04 -8.20 -28.84
N GLU A 45 -11.39 -7.45 -29.88
CA GLU A 45 -10.50 -7.15 -31.01
C GLU A 45 -9.25 -6.38 -30.56
N LEU A 46 -9.34 -5.58 -29.49
CA LEU A 46 -8.21 -4.80 -28.98
C LEU A 46 -7.47 -5.48 -27.84
N VAL A 47 -8.07 -6.49 -27.23
CA VAL A 47 -7.35 -7.41 -26.36
C VAL A 47 -6.26 -8.12 -27.18
N VAL A 48 -6.63 -8.64 -28.35
CA VAL A 48 -5.71 -9.35 -29.25
C VAL A 48 -4.85 -8.37 -30.08
N GLY A 49 -5.37 -7.17 -30.35
CA GLY A 49 -4.73 -6.18 -31.22
C GLY A 49 -5.26 -6.27 -32.65
N CYS A 50 -5.40 -5.12 -33.31
CA CYS A 50 -6.02 -5.04 -34.62
C CYS A 50 -5.10 -4.33 -35.63
N ARG A 51 -4.53 -5.09 -36.57
CA ARG A 51 -3.54 -4.61 -37.57
C ARG A 51 -4.05 -3.46 -38.45
N TYR A 52 -5.36 -3.38 -38.64
CA TYR A 52 -6.00 -2.38 -39.50
C TYR A 52 -6.27 -1.04 -38.80
N ARG A 53 -5.90 -0.89 -37.52
CA ARG A 53 -6.04 0.37 -36.80
C ARG A 53 -5.02 1.41 -37.27
N SER A 54 -5.47 2.65 -37.37
CA SER A 54 -4.61 3.79 -37.68
C SER A 54 -3.58 4.06 -36.59
N CYS A 55 -3.97 3.92 -35.32
CA CYS A 55 -3.03 4.01 -34.19
C CYS A 55 -2.18 2.75 -34.05
N CYS A 56 -0.86 2.90 -34.14
CA CYS A 56 0.09 1.80 -34.03
C CYS A 56 0.01 1.06 -32.69
N LEU A 57 -0.29 1.75 -31.59
CA LEU A 57 -0.44 1.09 -30.28
C LEU A 57 -1.59 0.08 -30.30
N TYR A 58 -2.72 0.40 -30.92
CA TYR A 58 -3.91 -0.48 -30.97
C TYR A 58 -3.73 -1.69 -31.90
N ARG A 59 -2.65 -1.71 -32.69
CA ARG A 59 -2.26 -2.90 -33.46
C ARG A 59 -1.66 -3.98 -32.58
N LEU A 60 -1.10 -3.59 -31.42
CA LEU A 60 -0.46 -4.49 -30.48
C LEU A 60 -1.50 -5.14 -29.56
N PRO A 61 -1.26 -6.38 -29.09
CA PRO A 61 -2.04 -6.97 -28.02
C PRO A 61 -2.00 -6.11 -26.75
N ILE A 62 -3.05 -6.20 -25.93
CA ILE A 62 -3.17 -5.40 -24.71
C ILE A 62 -2.04 -5.67 -23.71
N ASP A 63 -1.54 -6.91 -23.63
CA ASP A 63 -0.41 -7.22 -22.75
C ASP A 63 0.84 -6.42 -23.16
N VAL A 64 1.15 -6.33 -24.46
CA VAL A 64 2.27 -5.57 -25.00
C VAL A 64 2.08 -4.08 -24.73
N ARG A 65 0.87 -3.53 -24.94
CA ARG A 65 0.59 -2.12 -24.61
C ARG A 65 0.86 -1.83 -23.13
N PHE A 66 0.42 -2.71 -22.24
CA PHE A 66 0.67 -2.56 -20.81
C PHE A 66 2.13 -2.74 -20.42
N ARG A 67 2.94 -3.51 -21.16
CA ARG A 67 4.41 -3.50 -20.99
C ARG A 67 5.02 -2.16 -21.37
N ILE A 68 4.51 -1.49 -22.41
CA ILE A 68 4.93 -0.13 -22.77
C ILE A 68 4.57 0.84 -21.64
N TYR A 69 3.35 0.81 -21.12
CA TYR A 69 2.96 1.65 -19.98
C TYR A 69 3.76 1.35 -18.71
N ALA A 70 4.07 0.07 -18.46
CA ALA A 70 4.92 -0.36 -17.35
C ALA A 70 6.35 0.17 -17.45
N ALA A 71 6.87 0.36 -18.67
CA ALA A 71 8.15 1.02 -18.90
C ALA A 71 8.08 2.54 -18.66
N LEU A 72 6.93 3.17 -18.91
CA LEU A 72 6.70 4.59 -18.63
C LEU A 72 6.47 4.88 -17.14
N PHE A 73 5.83 3.96 -16.42
CA PHE A 73 5.46 4.14 -15.02
C PHE A 73 6.23 3.14 -14.13
N SER A 74 7.21 3.67 -13.38
CA SER A 74 8.03 2.87 -12.48
C SER A 74 7.19 2.12 -11.45
N HIS A 75 7.37 0.79 -11.40
CA HIS A 75 6.66 -0.14 -10.52
C HIS A 75 7.60 -1.23 -9.96
N ASN A 76 8.91 -0.99 -10.03
CA ASN A 76 9.98 -1.94 -9.69
C ASN A 76 10.47 -1.80 -8.24
N GLY A 77 9.59 -1.44 -7.30
CA GLY A 77 9.95 -1.27 -5.88
C GLY A 77 10.78 -0.02 -5.57
N THR A 78 11.01 0.87 -6.54
CA THR A 78 11.75 2.12 -6.34
C THR A 78 11.10 3.00 -5.27
N ALA A 79 11.94 3.74 -4.55
CA ALA A 79 11.48 4.71 -3.57
C ALA A 79 10.72 5.86 -4.27
N LEU A 80 9.62 6.29 -3.66
CA LEU A 80 8.92 7.53 -4.00
C LEU A 80 8.67 8.31 -2.72
N GLU A 81 9.23 9.52 -2.63
CA GLU A 81 9.00 10.40 -1.49
C GLU A 81 7.75 11.25 -1.72
N ILE A 82 6.82 11.19 -0.77
CA ILE A 82 5.57 11.96 -0.75
C ILE A 82 5.75 13.07 0.30
N GLY A 83 5.72 14.32 -0.16
CA GLY A 83 5.84 15.52 0.69
C GLY A 83 6.92 16.52 0.28
N ARG A 84 7.77 16.21 -0.72
CA ARG A 84 8.80 17.13 -1.25
C ARG A 84 8.62 17.52 -2.72
N LEU A 85 7.70 16.88 -3.43
CA LEU A 85 7.53 17.12 -4.86
C LEU A 85 6.79 18.43 -5.06
N GLU A 86 7.35 19.31 -5.89
CA GLU A 86 6.57 20.35 -6.54
C GLU A 86 5.33 19.70 -7.16
N HIS A 87 4.20 20.38 -7.12
CA HIS A 87 2.90 19.87 -7.58
C HIS A 87 2.91 19.70 -9.12
N THR A 88 3.71 18.78 -9.66
CA THR A 88 3.60 18.35 -11.04
C THR A 88 2.35 17.51 -11.12
N GLY A 89 1.24 18.13 -11.52
CA GLY A 89 -0.01 17.42 -11.72
C GLY A 89 0.22 16.20 -12.63
N ILE A 90 -0.47 15.10 -12.34
CA ILE A 90 -0.55 13.91 -13.23
C ILE A 90 -0.87 14.32 -14.68
N GLY A 91 -1.56 15.45 -14.86
CA GLY A 91 -1.84 16.07 -16.15
C GLY A 91 -0.62 16.49 -16.98
N ASN A 92 0.61 16.50 -16.45
CA ASN A 92 1.84 16.76 -17.23
C ASN A 92 2.38 15.54 -17.99
N LEU A 93 1.76 14.37 -17.83
CA LEU A 93 2.10 13.19 -18.61
C LEU A 93 1.45 13.28 -20.00
N GLN A 94 2.24 13.58 -21.02
CA GLN A 94 1.77 13.75 -22.42
C GLN A 94 0.97 12.54 -22.93
N ILE A 95 1.33 11.34 -22.49
CA ILE A 95 0.62 10.10 -22.84
C ILE A 95 -0.86 10.12 -22.42
N LEU A 96 -1.19 10.77 -21.30
CA LEU A 96 -2.58 10.89 -20.84
C LEU A 96 -3.42 11.85 -21.70
N ARG A 97 -2.78 12.64 -22.57
CA ARG A 97 -3.45 13.60 -23.46
C ARG A 97 -3.60 13.07 -24.90
N THR A 98 -3.14 11.86 -25.19
CA THR A 98 -3.08 11.36 -26.58
C THR A 98 -4.45 10.96 -27.14
N SER A 99 -5.23 10.19 -26.39
CA SER A 99 -6.56 9.74 -26.81
C SER A 99 -7.38 9.28 -25.61
N HIS A 100 -8.70 9.14 -25.80
CA HIS A 100 -9.60 8.63 -24.76
C HIS A 100 -9.18 7.23 -24.26
N LEU A 101 -8.85 6.29 -25.15
CA LEU A 101 -8.46 4.93 -24.77
C LEU A 101 -7.09 4.91 -24.08
N ILE A 102 -6.10 5.62 -24.63
CA ILE A 102 -4.75 5.68 -24.04
C ILE A 102 -4.82 6.33 -22.65
N TYR A 103 -5.66 7.35 -22.45
CA TYR A 103 -5.89 7.94 -21.14
C TYR A 103 -6.28 6.86 -20.11
N HIS A 104 -7.27 6.03 -20.42
CA HIS A 104 -7.75 5.01 -19.48
C HIS A 104 -6.72 3.90 -19.27
N GLU A 105 -6.14 3.34 -20.33
CA GLU A 105 -5.14 2.26 -20.20
C GLU A 105 -3.91 2.75 -19.40
N ALA A 106 -3.37 3.92 -19.76
CA ALA A 106 -2.25 4.51 -19.06
C ALA A 106 -2.61 4.93 -17.62
N SER A 107 -3.86 5.34 -17.36
CA SER A 107 -4.32 5.65 -16.01
C SER A 107 -4.38 4.41 -15.11
N ILE A 108 -4.88 3.28 -15.61
CA ILE A 108 -4.82 1.99 -14.88
C ILE A 108 -3.37 1.68 -14.52
N ALA A 109 -2.47 1.71 -15.52
CA ALA A 109 -1.07 1.43 -15.30
C ALA A 109 -0.45 2.40 -14.27
N LEU A 110 -0.60 3.71 -14.45
CA LEU A 110 -0.05 4.74 -13.58
C LEU A 110 -0.50 4.57 -12.13
N TYR A 111 -1.81 4.47 -11.89
CA TYR A 111 -2.33 4.44 -10.52
C TYR A 111 -2.00 3.13 -9.80
N HIS A 112 -1.96 2.01 -10.51
CA HIS A 112 -1.50 0.75 -9.93
C HIS A 112 0.02 0.77 -9.71
N SER A 113 0.83 1.46 -10.52
CA SER A 113 2.30 1.48 -10.36
C SER A 113 2.73 1.96 -8.97
N LEU A 114 2.01 2.91 -8.38
CA LEU A 114 2.26 3.42 -7.04
C LEU A 114 2.18 2.33 -5.96
N SER A 115 1.27 1.36 -6.11
CA SER A 115 1.17 0.22 -5.20
C SER A 115 2.40 -0.67 -5.21
N TYR A 116 3.21 -0.64 -6.26
CA TYR A 116 4.40 -1.47 -6.42
C TYR A 116 5.70 -0.70 -6.14
N ARG A 117 5.58 0.55 -5.69
CA ARG A 117 6.71 1.36 -5.24
C ARG A 117 6.81 1.36 -3.71
N LYS A 118 7.97 1.78 -3.22
CA LYS A 118 8.18 2.03 -1.80
C LYS A 118 7.85 3.49 -1.49
N LEU A 119 6.68 3.73 -0.91
CA LEU A 119 6.17 5.06 -0.63
C LEU A 119 6.72 5.58 0.70
N PHE A 120 7.48 6.66 0.68
CA PHE A 120 8.02 7.32 1.87
C PHE A 120 7.23 8.58 2.17
N LEU A 121 6.43 8.57 3.23
CA LEU A 121 5.70 9.76 3.68
C LEU A 121 6.52 10.48 4.74
N ARG A 122 6.84 11.75 4.46
CA ARG A 122 7.49 12.67 5.41
C ARG A 122 6.61 13.85 5.79
N ALA A 123 5.63 14.15 4.96
CA ALA A 123 4.58 15.12 5.22
C ALA A 123 3.25 14.38 5.32
N TYR A 124 2.48 14.71 6.34
CA TYR A 124 1.16 14.15 6.59
C TYR A 124 0.10 15.23 6.39
N GLY A 125 -1.14 14.80 6.27
CA GLY A 125 -2.31 15.65 6.17
C GLY A 125 -3.34 15.07 5.19
N PRO A 126 -4.49 15.74 5.02
CA PRO A 126 -5.57 15.29 4.16
C PRO A 126 -5.14 15.00 2.72
N TYR A 127 -4.23 15.82 2.18
CA TYR A 127 -3.71 15.64 0.82
C TYR A 127 -2.94 14.31 0.65
N SER A 128 -2.06 13.98 1.61
CA SER A 128 -1.30 12.73 1.56
C SER A 128 -2.23 11.51 1.70
N ALA A 129 -3.33 11.63 2.46
CA ALA A 129 -4.36 10.61 2.54
C ALA A 129 -5.13 10.46 1.21
N ASP A 130 -5.51 11.58 0.58
CA ASP A 130 -6.14 11.58 -0.74
C ASP A 130 -5.24 10.93 -1.80
N LEU A 131 -3.94 11.27 -1.82
CA LEU A 131 -2.98 10.70 -2.77
C LEU A 131 -2.95 9.16 -2.70
N LEU A 132 -2.96 8.58 -1.50
CA LEU A 132 -2.96 7.12 -1.32
C LEU A 132 -4.24 6.46 -1.85
N ARG A 133 -5.35 7.19 -1.90
CA ARG A 133 -6.69 6.71 -2.32
C ARG A 133 -7.09 7.09 -3.73
N ARG A 134 -6.42 8.09 -4.29
CA ARG A 134 -6.81 8.71 -5.54
C ARG A 134 -6.88 7.68 -6.65
N HIS A 135 -7.92 7.75 -7.47
CA HIS A 135 -8.06 6.97 -8.70
C HIS A 135 -8.38 7.95 -9.85
N PRO A 136 -8.28 7.50 -11.11
CA PRO A 136 -8.59 8.35 -12.25
C PRO A 136 -10.02 8.87 -12.19
N LYS A 137 -10.21 10.16 -12.42
CA LYS A 137 -11.55 10.71 -12.61
C LYS A 137 -12.01 10.40 -14.03
N PRO A 138 -13.29 10.02 -14.25
CA PRO A 138 -13.82 9.88 -15.60
C PRO A 138 -13.69 11.21 -16.35
N LEU A 139 -13.33 11.15 -17.65
CA LEU A 139 -13.26 12.33 -18.50
C LEU A 139 -14.68 12.91 -18.71
N PRO A 140 -14.82 14.21 -19.05
CA PRO A 140 -16.14 14.80 -19.28
C PRO A 140 -16.96 14.06 -20.36
N CYS A 141 -16.31 13.63 -21.45
CA CYS A 141 -16.95 12.86 -22.52
C CYS A 141 -17.42 11.46 -22.09
N CYS A 142 -16.92 10.94 -20.95
CA CYS A 142 -17.36 9.67 -20.40
C CYS A 142 -18.76 9.75 -19.77
N ARG A 143 -19.28 10.94 -19.48
CA ARG A 143 -20.54 11.11 -18.72
C ARG A 143 -21.79 11.18 -19.59
N SER A 144 -21.64 11.27 -20.91
CA SER A 144 -22.77 11.35 -21.81
C SER A 144 -23.14 9.98 -22.38
N LYS A 145 -24.37 9.53 -22.08
CA LYS A 145 -24.92 8.25 -22.57
C LYS A 145 -24.98 8.18 -24.11
N GLU A 146 -25.19 9.31 -24.77
CA GLU A 146 -25.18 9.40 -26.24
C GLU A 146 -23.79 9.15 -26.83
N PHE A 147 -22.73 9.51 -26.08
CA PHE A 147 -21.35 9.23 -26.46
C PHE A 147 -20.96 7.80 -26.09
N GLU A 148 -21.46 7.21 -25.00
CA GLU A 148 -21.11 5.83 -24.61
C GLU A 148 -21.48 4.77 -25.66
N VAL A 149 -22.62 4.93 -26.34
CA VAL A 149 -23.10 3.97 -27.35
C VAL A 149 -22.24 4.02 -28.62
N ASN A 150 -21.73 5.21 -28.96
CA ASN A 150 -20.97 5.47 -30.19
C ASN A 150 -19.45 5.49 -29.97
N LEU A 151 -19.00 5.58 -28.72
CA LEU A 151 -17.61 5.44 -28.37
C LEU A 151 -17.22 4.00 -28.62
N GLU A 152 -16.13 3.84 -29.36
CA GLU A 152 -15.52 2.54 -29.51
C GLU A 152 -15.15 1.92 -28.14
N TYR A 153 -14.93 2.79 -27.13
CA TYR A 153 -14.54 2.46 -25.76
C TYR A 153 -15.29 3.31 -24.72
N PRO A 154 -16.35 2.78 -24.10
CA PRO A 154 -17.05 3.46 -23.02
C PRO A 154 -16.21 3.45 -21.73
N CYS A 155 -16.44 4.45 -20.87
CA CYS A 155 -15.76 4.58 -19.60
C CYS A 155 -16.36 3.64 -18.56
N ARG A 156 -15.98 2.36 -18.62
CA ARG A 156 -16.42 1.33 -17.68
C ARG A 156 -15.68 1.40 -16.33
N ASN A 157 -15.44 2.61 -15.83
CA ASN A 157 -14.71 2.84 -14.58
C ASN A 157 -15.39 2.18 -13.39
N GLU A 158 -16.72 2.04 -13.42
CA GLU A 158 -17.51 1.33 -12.40
C GLU A 158 -17.27 -0.18 -12.38
N HIS A 159 -16.84 -0.78 -13.49
CA HIS A 159 -16.48 -2.20 -13.57
C HIS A 159 -15.03 -2.48 -13.19
N LEU A 160 -14.22 -1.43 -13.03
CA LEU A 160 -12.83 -1.54 -12.65
C LEU A 160 -12.70 -1.68 -11.14
N ASN A 161 -11.88 -2.63 -10.73
CA ASN A 161 -11.51 -2.75 -9.34
C ASN A 161 -10.32 -1.83 -9.03
N TRP A 162 -10.62 -0.61 -8.57
CA TRP A 162 -9.61 0.34 -8.10
C TRP A 162 -9.03 0.02 -6.72
N SER A 163 -9.49 -1.07 -6.08
CA SER A 163 -8.89 -1.55 -4.83
C SER A 163 -7.47 -2.01 -5.09
N ARG A 164 -6.51 -1.15 -4.76
CA ARG A 164 -5.08 -1.42 -4.90
C ARG A 164 -4.45 -1.54 -3.52
N PRO A 165 -4.08 -2.75 -3.07
CA PRO A 165 -3.24 -2.87 -1.89
C PRO A 165 -1.90 -2.19 -2.14
N LEU A 166 -1.40 -1.43 -1.17
CA LEU A 166 -0.07 -0.82 -1.22
C LEU A 166 0.98 -1.86 -0.82
N GLY A 167 2.04 -1.97 -1.60
CA GLY A 167 3.13 -2.90 -1.38
C GLY A 167 3.96 -2.53 -0.17
N SER A 168 4.66 -1.39 -0.24
CA SER A 168 5.50 -0.91 0.86
C SER A 168 5.30 0.57 1.13
N VAL A 169 4.97 0.89 2.39
CA VAL A 169 4.81 2.25 2.88
C VAL A 169 5.74 2.46 4.07
N VAL A 170 6.36 3.64 4.12
CA VAL A 170 7.24 4.07 5.21
C VAL A 170 6.74 5.38 5.77
N PHE A 171 6.43 5.40 7.06
CA PHE A 171 6.08 6.60 7.82
C PHE A 171 7.29 7.05 8.61
N LEU A 172 7.68 8.31 8.44
CA LEU A 172 8.69 8.97 9.27
C LEU A 172 7.99 9.83 10.34
N ILE A 173 8.23 9.58 11.62
CA ILE A 173 7.64 10.31 12.75
C ILE A 173 8.77 10.90 13.61
N GLY A 174 8.55 12.10 14.17
CA GLY A 174 9.60 12.87 14.85
C GLY A 174 10.40 13.76 13.90
N ALA A 175 11.27 14.61 14.44
CA ALA A 175 12.23 15.45 13.74
C ALA A 175 13.24 16.04 14.74
N GLU A 176 14.46 16.33 14.30
CA GLU A 176 15.48 17.00 15.13
C GLU A 176 14.98 18.31 15.77
N ASN A 177 14.22 19.11 15.02
CA ASN A 177 13.60 20.33 15.53
C ASN A 177 12.25 20.03 16.22
N PRO A 178 12.08 20.34 17.53
CA PRO A 178 10.85 20.06 18.27
C PRO A 178 9.58 20.70 17.68
N ARG A 179 9.69 21.91 17.10
CA ARG A 179 8.53 22.58 16.47
C ARG A 179 8.07 21.84 15.22
N VAL A 180 9.03 21.36 14.42
CA VAL A 180 8.74 20.56 13.23
C VAL A 180 8.14 19.21 13.62
N ALA A 181 8.67 18.58 14.67
CA ALA A 181 8.13 17.33 15.20
C ALA A 181 6.67 17.49 15.69
N LEU A 182 6.38 18.57 16.42
CA LEU A 182 5.03 18.91 16.88
C LEU A 182 4.05 19.10 15.72
N HIS A 183 4.45 19.85 14.69
CA HIS A 183 3.62 20.05 13.51
C HIS A 183 3.37 18.74 12.75
N ARG A 184 4.42 17.93 12.56
CA ARG A 184 4.32 16.61 11.93
C ARG A 184 3.38 15.67 12.69
N ARG A 185 3.39 15.72 14.03
CA ARG A 185 2.48 14.98 14.89
C ARG A 185 1.02 15.37 14.66
N TRP A 186 0.70 16.66 14.67
CA TRP A 186 -0.67 17.11 14.38
C TRP A 186 -1.13 16.70 12.99
N ALA A 187 -0.27 16.90 11.99
CA ALA A 187 -0.53 16.48 10.61
C ALA A 187 -0.71 14.95 10.49
N PHE A 188 0.01 14.16 11.28
CA PHE A 188 -0.16 12.70 11.33
C PHE A 188 -1.53 12.33 11.91
N SER A 189 -1.99 12.98 12.97
CA SER A 189 -3.34 12.77 13.51
C SER A 189 -4.44 13.12 12.51
N GLU A 190 -4.30 14.24 11.78
CA GLU A 190 -5.22 14.62 10.71
C GLU A 190 -5.22 13.58 9.57
N PHE A 191 -4.02 13.12 9.18
CA PHE A 191 -3.86 12.08 8.17
C PHE A 191 -4.57 10.79 8.55
N ILE A 192 -4.36 10.30 9.78
CA ILE A 192 -5.03 9.10 10.28
C ILE A 192 -6.56 9.31 10.31
N THR A 193 -7.02 10.48 10.74
CA THR A 193 -8.45 10.82 10.76
C THR A 193 -9.05 10.80 9.35
N ALA A 194 -8.38 11.40 8.37
CA ALA A 194 -8.78 11.36 6.97
C ALA A 194 -8.80 9.92 6.42
N LEU A 195 -7.83 9.09 6.82
CA LEU A 195 -7.82 7.67 6.48
C LEU A 195 -8.94 6.88 7.18
N LYS A 196 -9.43 7.27 8.35
CA LYS A 196 -10.58 6.58 8.97
C LYS A 196 -11.91 6.90 8.29
N ALA A 197 -12.02 8.03 7.62
CA ALA A 197 -13.28 8.50 7.03
C ALA A 197 -13.78 7.69 5.82
N ALA A 198 -13.01 6.72 5.33
CA ALA A 198 -13.41 5.84 4.23
C ALA A 198 -12.84 4.42 4.46
N GLU A 199 -12.94 3.57 3.44
CA GLU A 199 -12.48 2.17 3.54
C GLU A 199 -11.01 2.07 4.01
N PRO A 200 -10.69 1.08 4.86
CA PRO A 200 -9.34 0.88 5.37
C PRO A 200 -8.32 0.67 4.23
N LEU A 201 -7.19 1.37 4.30
CA LEU A 201 -6.12 1.17 3.33
C LEU A 201 -5.51 -0.22 3.48
N ARG A 202 -5.54 -1.01 2.41
CA ARG A 202 -4.94 -2.34 2.37
C ARG A 202 -3.43 -2.20 2.13
N ILE A 203 -2.60 -2.69 3.04
CA ILE A 203 -1.15 -2.53 2.98
C ILE A 203 -0.44 -3.85 3.28
N PHE A 204 0.47 -4.28 2.40
CA PHE A 204 1.30 -5.47 2.60
C PHE A 204 2.44 -5.23 3.59
N SER A 205 3.14 -4.10 3.48
CA SER A 205 4.26 -3.78 4.38
C SER A 205 4.24 -2.32 4.80
N LEU A 206 3.96 -2.05 6.07
CA LEU A 206 4.15 -0.73 6.68
C LEU A 206 5.43 -0.72 7.50
N THR A 207 6.22 0.34 7.41
CA THR A 207 7.38 0.57 8.28
C THR A 207 7.26 1.93 8.94
N VAL A 208 7.18 1.96 10.27
CA VAL A 208 7.22 3.18 11.05
C VAL A 208 8.66 3.40 11.51
N VAL A 209 9.23 4.53 11.08
CA VAL A 209 10.56 4.99 11.47
C VAL A 209 10.38 6.20 12.37
N VAL A 210 10.88 6.12 13.59
CA VAL A 210 10.93 7.27 14.50
C VAL A 210 12.33 7.88 14.54
N THR A 211 12.37 9.19 14.76
CA THR A 211 13.60 9.98 14.98
C THR A 211 13.47 10.77 16.29
N GLU A 212 14.34 11.75 16.52
CA GLU A 212 14.28 12.63 17.69
C GLU A 212 12.91 13.30 17.83
N ASN A 213 12.52 13.64 19.06
CA ASN A 213 11.27 14.32 19.39
C ASN A 213 10.01 13.63 18.83
N TRP A 214 10.04 12.31 18.58
CA TRP A 214 8.84 11.57 18.17
C TRP A 214 7.84 11.42 19.33
N ASN A 215 8.35 11.21 20.55
CA ASN A 215 7.60 11.08 21.79
C ASN A 215 7.54 12.44 22.49
N LEU A 216 6.52 13.22 22.17
CA LEU A 216 6.26 14.54 22.78
C LEU A 216 5.05 14.44 23.70
N PRO A 217 4.91 15.31 24.72
CA PRO A 217 3.74 15.32 25.59
C PRO A 217 2.42 15.29 24.79
N GLY A 218 1.60 14.27 25.02
CA GLY A 218 0.36 14.02 24.27
C GLY A 218 0.48 13.17 23.00
N PHE A 219 1.65 12.56 22.74
CA PHE A 219 1.79 11.49 21.74
C PHE A 219 2.93 10.55 22.10
N ASN A 220 2.59 9.30 22.43
CA ASN A 220 3.52 8.26 22.84
C ASN A 220 3.27 6.93 22.11
N GLU A 221 3.85 5.83 22.58
CA GLU A 221 3.68 4.49 22.00
C GLU A 221 2.22 4.05 21.93
N LYS A 222 1.41 4.37 22.95
CA LYS A 222 -0.01 4.04 23.01
C LYS A 222 -0.79 4.79 21.94
N ASP A 223 -0.51 6.07 21.76
CA ASP A 223 -1.17 6.88 20.73
C ASP A 223 -0.82 6.41 19.32
N LEU A 224 0.45 6.04 19.11
CA LEU A 224 0.91 5.46 17.85
C LEU A 224 0.23 4.12 17.56
N VAL A 225 0.18 3.19 18.52
CA VAL A 225 -0.52 1.91 18.35
C VAL A 225 -2.00 2.14 18.08
N ASN A 226 -2.66 3.00 18.86
CA ASN A 226 -4.06 3.33 18.64
C ASN A 226 -4.30 3.89 17.24
N ALA A 227 -3.43 4.78 16.74
CA ALA A 227 -3.53 5.33 15.39
C ALA A 227 -3.39 4.24 14.31
N LEU A 228 -2.40 3.36 14.42
CA LEU A 228 -2.15 2.28 13.45
C LEU A 228 -3.25 1.22 13.43
N PHE A 229 -3.90 0.96 14.57
CA PHE A 229 -4.96 -0.04 14.71
C PHE A 229 -6.37 0.57 14.82
N SER A 230 -6.52 1.86 14.50
CA SER A 230 -7.79 2.61 14.58
C SER A 230 -8.84 2.24 13.52
N GLY A 231 -8.55 1.26 12.65
CA GLY A 231 -9.35 0.94 11.46
C GLY A 231 -8.92 1.67 10.19
N ALA A 232 -7.95 2.60 10.26
CA ALA A 232 -7.40 3.28 9.09
C ALA A 232 -6.70 2.33 8.08
N PHE A 233 -6.19 1.21 8.57
CA PHE A 233 -5.40 0.25 7.80
C PHE A 233 -5.96 -1.16 7.91
N LYS A 234 -5.86 -1.91 6.82
CA LYS A 234 -6.02 -3.37 6.79
C LYS A 234 -4.70 -3.99 6.37
N PHE A 235 -3.98 -4.55 7.33
CA PHE A 235 -2.67 -5.14 7.09
C PHE A 235 -2.79 -6.52 6.42
N LEU A 236 -2.06 -6.69 5.32
CA LEU A 236 -1.99 -7.92 4.53
C LEU A 236 -0.61 -8.57 4.60
N GLY A 237 0.23 -8.21 5.57
CA GLY A 237 1.58 -8.75 5.63
C GLY A 237 2.33 -8.40 6.90
N ARG A 238 3.04 -7.27 6.92
CA ARG A 238 3.88 -6.88 8.07
C ARG A 238 3.84 -5.40 8.42
N LEU A 239 4.02 -5.13 9.70
CA LEU A 239 4.27 -3.82 10.29
C LEU A 239 5.63 -3.85 10.98
N ASN A 240 6.55 -2.97 10.57
CA ASN A 240 7.89 -2.88 11.12
C ASN A 240 8.05 -1.59 11.90
N PHE A 241 8.66 -1.67 13.08
CA PHE A 241 9.05 -0.51 13.88
C PHE A 241 10.57 -0.37 13.86
N ARG A 242 11.07 0.85 13.60
CA ARG A 242 12.50 1.20 13.55
C ARG A 242 12.76 2.52 14.24
N GLY A 243 13.95 2.67 14.83
CA GLY A 243 14.38 3.90 15.51
C GLY A 243 13.96 4.00 16.98
N PHE A 244 13.21 3.03 17.48
CA PHE A 244 12.76 2.98 18.88
C PHE A 244 13.85 2.45 19.82
N THR A 245 13.87 2.95 21.05
CA THR A 245 14.71 2.41 22.13
C THR A 245 14.24 1.00 22.55
N GLU A 246 14.99 0.33 23.41
CA GLU A 246 14.60 -1.01 23.90
C GLU A 246 13.32 -0.98 24.74
N GLU A 247 13.20 -0.01 25.64
CA GLU A 247 12.03 0.18 26.50
C GLU A 247 10.77 0.48 25.67
N GLU A 248 10.87 1.39 24.70
CA GLU A 248 9.78 1.73 23.78
C GLU A 248 9.35 0.50 22.96
N ARG A 249 10.30 -0.31 22.49
CA ARG A 249 10.01 -1.54 21.74
C ARG A 249 9.27 -2.56 22.59
N ASN A 250 9.70 -2.76 23.83
CA ASN A 250 9.01 -3.67 24.75
C ASN A 250 7.58 -3.20 25.01
N ARG A 251 7.39 -1.90 25.23
CA ARG A 251 6.06 -1.29 25.42
C ARG A 251 5.18 -1.44 24.18
N LEU A 252 5.71 -1.18 22.98
CA LEU A 252 4.99 -1.38 21.71
C LEU A 252 4.55 -2.83 21.52
N CYS A 253 5.41 -3.80 21.87
CA CYS A 253 5.05 -5.22 21.81
C CYS A 253 3.88 -5.51 22.75
N HIS A 254 3.96 -5.08 24.02
CA HIS A 254 2.89 -5.29 24.98
C HIS A 254 1.57 -4.65 24.55
N LEU A 255 1.60 -3.41 24.08
CA LEU A 255 0.42 -2.70 23.58
C LEU A 255 -0.20 -3.40 22.37
N THR A 256 0.64 -3.83 21.42
CA THR A 256 0.17 -4.54 20.23
C THR A 256 -0.41 -5.91 20.58
N HIS A 257 0.22 -6.64 21.50
CA HIS A 257 -0.31 -7.91 22.01
C HIS A 257 -1.64 -7.73 22.76
N ALA A 258 -1.81 -6.63 23.50
CA ALA A 258 -3.03 -6.34 24.25
C ALA A 258 -4.27 -6.14 23.35
N LEU A 259 -4.08 -5.84 22.06
CA LEU A 259 -5.18 -5.72 21.09
C LEU A 259 -5.93 -7.04 20.84
N ARG A 260 -5.35 -8.19 21.21
CA ARG A 260 -5.95 -9.55 21.07
C ARG A 260 -6.51 -9.84 19.66
N ASP A 261 -5.93 -9.25 18.62
CA ASP A 261 -6.38 -9.46 17.24
C ASP A 261 -5.84 -10.80 16.72
N PRO A 262 -6.71 -11.79 16.43
CA PRO A 262 -6.27 -13.16 16.17
C PRO A 262 -5.46 -13.45 14.88
N PRO A 263 -5.36 -12.58 13.85
CA PRO A 263 -4.45 -12.77 12.75
C PRO A 263 -3.02 -12.25 13.02
N LEU A 264 -2.69 -11.79 14.23
CA LEU A 264 -1.43 -11.11 14.54
C LEU A 264 -0.39 -12.03 15.20
N LYS A 265 0.86 -12.05 14.70
CA LYS A 265 2.03 -12.63 15.38
C LYS A 265 3.15 -11.61 15.46
N ILE A 266 3.75 -11.45 16.62
CA ILE A 266 4.91 -10.56 16.81
C ILE A 266 6.19 -11.39 16.72
N GLU A 267 7.09 -11.03 15.81
CA GLU A 267 8.41 -11.62 15.68
C GLU A 267 9.48 -10.68 16.24
N ARG A 268 10.31 -11.22 17.14
CA ARG A 268 11.56 -10.58 17.59
C ARG A 268 12.74 -11.22 16.88
N ILE A 269 13.79 -10.44 16.64
CA ILE A 269 15.03 -10.96 16.06
C ILE A 269 15.63 -11.98 17.04
N LYS A 270 15.86 -13.19 16.54
CA LYS A 270 16.43 -14.30 17.30
C LYS A 270 17.86 -13.97 17.71
N THR A 271 18.17 -14.06 19.00
CA THR A 271 19.54 -14.12 19.49
C THR A 271 20.04 -15.56 19.32
N LYS A 272 21.16 -15.73 18.59
CA LYS A 272 21.84 -17.01 18.47
C LYS A 272 22.68 -17.19 19.74
N ILE A 273 22.27 -18.08 20.63
CA ILE A 273 23.12 -18.50 21.75
C ILE A 273 24.09 -19.54 21.18
N GLN A 274 25.40 -19.23 21.21
CA GLN A 274 26.45 -20.18 20.88
C GLN A 274 27.07 -20.67 22.18
N GLY A 275 26.96 -21.97 22.45
CA GLY A 275 27.74 -22.68 23.46
C GLY A 275 28.67 -23.71 22.80
N PRO A 276 29.67 -24.24 23.52
CA PRO A 276 30.52 -25.31 22.99
C PRO A 276 29.64 -26.53 22.65
N GLY A 277 29.46 -26.79 21.35
CA GLY A 277 28.71 -27.94 20.83
C GLY A 277 27.24 -27.69 20.46
N PHE A 278 26.68 -26.48 20.61
CA PHE A 278 25.31 -26.21 20.13
C PHE A 278 25.10 -24.76 19.68
N SER A 279 24.23 -24.61 18.68
CA SER A 279 23.61 -23.33 18.33
C SER A 279 22.10 -23.44 18.48
N ILE A 280 21.53 -22.78 19.49
CA ILE A 280 20.09 -22.70 19.68
C ILE A 280 19.63 -21.33 19.21
N TRP A 281 18.64 -21.34 18.31
CA TRP A 281 17.94 -20.15 17.87
C TRP A 281 16.73 -19.94 18.78
N LEU A 282 16.87 -19.14 19.84
CA LEU A 282 15.73 -18.77 20.67
C LEU A 282 14.92 -17.69 19.94
N CYS A 283 13.67 -18.03 19.62
CA CYS A 283 12.66 -17.07 19.26
C CYS A 283 11.77 -16.91 20.49
N GLU A 284 11.80 -15.76 21.15
CA GLU A 284 10.69 -15.37 22.03
C GLU A 284 9.46 -15.08 21.14
N CYS A 285 8.87 -16.13 20.60
CA CYS A 285 7.52 -16.05 20.08
C CYS A 285 6.60 -16.29 21.27
N LEU A 286 5.87 -15.25 21.69
CA LEU A 286 4.68 -15.44 22.53
C LEU A 286 3.62 -16.15 21.67
N PHE A 287 3.67 -17.48 21.63
CA PHE A 287 2.62 -18.31 21.08
C PHE A 287 1.61 -18.59 22.18
N PHE A 288 0.34 -18.27 21.93
CA PHE A 288 -0.75 -19.05 22.52
C PHE A 288 -1.34 -19.93 21.44
N SER A 289 -1.02 -21.22 21.54
CA SER A 289 -1.82 -22.29 20.96
C SER A 289 -3.14 -22.30 21.72
N PHE A 290 -4.27 -22.03 21.05
CA PHE A 290 -5.56 -22.42 21.60
C PHE A 290 -5.67 -23.95 21.48
N LEU A 291 -5.26 -24.62 22.56
CA LEU A 291 -5.64 -25.96 23.00
C LEU A 291 -6.14 -25.68 24.41
N GLN A 292 -7.44 -25.71 24.71
CA GLN A 292 -8.35 -26.87 24.89
C GLN A 292 -9.64 -26.32 25.56
N PRO A 293 -10.66 -27.13 25.89
CA PRO A 293 -11.18 -28.35 25.27
C PRO A 293 -12.52 -28.12 24.55
#